data_AF-A0A7R9ZEC4-F1
#
_entry.id   AF-A0A7R9ZEC4-F1
#
_cell.length_a   1.000
_cell.length_b   1.000
_cell.length_c   1.000
_cell.angle_alpha   90.00
_cell.angle_beta   90.00
_cell.angle_gamma   90.00
#
_symmetry.space_group_name_H-M   'P 1'
#
loop_
_entity.id
_entity.type
_entity.pdbx_description
1 polymer ?
#
loop_
_entity_poly.entity_id
_entity_poly.type
_entity_poly.pdbx_seq_one_letter_code
_entity_poly.pdbx_strand_id
1 'polypeptide(L)'
;AILTTDIAMTKVSNIKEAVEAGYTFCSERKVAESVIDLHNIDPSLVVPDPVELGGDGKPGFNCPKCNSRERVFENMRQAPNDTSLYCNAAFVTLGDLQVLHESREHCDKTVVGDVLALTNEGIPIYDGNNTSSSLLALFHRMENDGKMDMQMREARPDNNCPVQEGEGHALSIEQLTGIWMITFTLAAASLVAKLFQRWYTKRKTRTKMGTKVVALQCYDQWSNETDHDVFIKGKLYDPHSVKNEFHNIDETNRMIRESFGGT
;
A
#
# COMPACT_ATOMS: atom_id res chain seq x y z
N ALA A 1 19.79 2.80 19.74
CA ALA A 1 18.86 2.63 18.59
C ALA A 1 18.17 3.96 18.32
N ILE A 2 17.58 4.16 17.12
CA ILE A 2 16.72 5.31 16.84
C ILE A 2 15.30 4.94 17.25
N LEU A 3 14.64 5.82 18.00
CA LEU A 3 13.21 5.71 18.29
C LEU A 3 12.43 6.75 17.52
N THR A 4 11.25 6.36 17.07
CA THR A 4 10.25 7.29 16.53
C THR A 4 8.89 7.02 17.17
N THR A 5 7.98 7.98 17.04
CA THR A 5 6.56 7.76 17.37
C THR A 5 5.80 7.20 16.19
N ASP A 6 4.80 6.36 16.44
CA ASP A 6 4.00 5.68 15.40
C ASP A 6 3.32 6.63 14.39
N ILE A 7 3.10 7.90 14.78
CA ILE A 7 2.43 8.92 13.98
C ILE A 7 3.42 9.71 13.08
N ALA A 8 4.72 9.66 13.37
CA ALA A 8 5.76 10.34 12.58
C ALA A 8 6.19 9.48 11.37
N MET A 9 5.23 9.17 10.49
CA MET A 9 5.39 8.33 9.30
C MET A 9 6.19 9.00 8.16
N THR A 10 7.43 9.45 8.39
CA THR A 10 8.40 9.45 7.28
C THR A 10 9.31 8.24 7.47
N LYS A 11 9.39 7.42 6.42
CA LYS A 11 9.97 6.07 6.45
C LYS A 11 11.49 6.17 6.45
N VAL A 12 12.03 6.67 7.56
CA VAL A 12 13.46 6.77 7.80
C VAL A 12 13.93 5.39 8.23
N SER A 13 14.84 4.77 7.49
CA SER A 13 15.38 3.44 7.81
C SER A 13 16.73 3.52 8.52
N ASN A 14 17.41 4.65 8.40
CA ASN A 14 18.76 4.85 8.92
C ASN A 14 18.99 6.30 9.37
N ILE A 15 20.09 6.51 10.10
CA ILE A 15 20.44 7.81 10.66
C ILE A 15 20.70 8.89 9.61
N LYS A 16 21.21 8.51 8.42
CA LYS A 16 21.51 9.46 7.35
C LYS A 16 20.23 10.02 6.74
N GLU A 17 19.27 9.14 6.45
CA GLU A 17 17.93 9.54 6.00
C GLU A 17 17.24 10.43 7.03
N ALA A 18 17.42 10.15 8.33
CA ALA A 18 16.86 10.97 9.40
C ALA A 18 17.41 12.40 9.35
N VAL A 19 18.74 12.52 9.21
CA VAL A 19 19.46 13.80 9.13
C VAL A 19 19.09 14.57 7.87
N GLU A 20 19.05 13.89 6.71
CA GLU A 20 18.65 14.50 5.42
C GLU A 20 17.19 14.98 5.44
N ALA A 21 16.31 14.27 6.15
CA ALA A 21 14.92 14.66 6.36
C ALA A 21 14.75 15.80 7.38
N GLY A 22 15.84 16.28 8.00
CA GLY A 22 15.81 17.39 8.96
C GLY A 22 15.25 17.03 10.33
N TYR A 23 15.39 15.76 10.75
CA TYR A 23 14.94 15.33 12.08
C TYR A 23 15.77 15.97 13.18
N THR A 24 15.08 16.31 14.28
CA THR A 24 15.72 16.69 15.54
C THR A 24 15.70 15.51 16.51
N PHE A 25 16.77 15.36 17.29
CA PHE A 25 17.00 14.20 18.14
C PHE A 25 17.01 14.55 19.64
N CYS A 26 16.26 13.80 20.45
CA CYS A 26 16.44 13.77 21.90
C CYS A 26 17.39 12.66 22.28
N SER A 27 18.31 12.92 23.21
CA SER A 27 19.16 11.88 23.75
C SER A 27 19.77 12.32 25.08
N GLU A 28 20.21 11.36 25.89
CA GLU A 28 21.12 11.64 27.00
C GLU A 28 22.46 12.13 26.44
N ARG A 29 23.12 13.04 27.16
CA ARG A 29 24.43 13.60 26.81
C ARG A 29 25.45 12.57 26.34
N LYS A 30 25.65 11.52 27.12
CA LYS A 30 26.68 10.50 26.86
C LYS A 30 26.41 9.74 25.57
N VAL A 31 25.13 9.47 25.29
CA VAL A 31 24.69 8.78 24.08
C VAL A 31 24.81 9.72 22.88
N ALA A 32 24.38 10.98 23.03
CA ALA A 32 24.51 12.01 22.00
C ALA A 32 25.96 12.20 21.56
N GLU A 33 26.89 12.38 22.52
CA GLU A 33 28.33 12.53 22.25
C GLU A 33 28.88 11.33 21.47
N SER A 34 28.58 10.11 21.93
CA SER A 34 29.03 8.91 21.24
C SER A 34 28.48 8.79 19.82
N VAL A 35 27.21 9.13 19.58
CA VAL A 35 26.57 9.04 18.27
C VAL A 35 27.08 10.14 17.33
N ILE A 36 27.27 11.36 17.84
CA ILE A 36 27.86 12.48 17.10
C ILE A 36 29.25 12.11 16.62
N ASP A 37 30.09 11.57 17.50
CA ASP A 37 31.47 11.20 17.18
C ASP A 37 31.53 10.04 16.18
N LEU A 38 30.68 9.03 16.32
CA LEU A 38 30.67 7.84 15.45
C LEU A 38 30.09 8.10 14.06
N HIS A 39 29.07 8.94 13.95
CA HIS A 39 28.32 9.15 12.72
C HIS A 39 28.53 10.54 12.09
N ASN A 40 29.36 11.39 12.72
CA ASN A 40 29.67 12.75 12.27
C ASN A 40 28.42 13.60 12.02
N ILE A 41 27.48 13.55 12.97
CA ILE A 41 26.21 14.28 12.93
C ILE A 41 26.43 15.70 13.44
N ASP A 42 25.75 16.68 12.85
CA ASP A 42 25.76 18.05 13.36
C ASP A 42 25.17 18.10 14.79
N PRO A 43 25.93 18.55 15.81
CA PRO A 43 25.42 18.65 17.17
C PRO A 43 24.18 19.54 17.31
N SER A 44 23.94 20.47 16.38
CA SER A 44 22.75 21.34 16.41
C SER A 44 21.45 20.59 16.16
N LEU A 45 21.50 19.37 15.61
CA LEU A 45 20.32 18.52 15.41
C LEU A 45 19.87 17.84 16.70
N VAL A 46 20.72 17.82 17.73
CA VAL A 46 20.39 17.26 19.03
C VAL A 46 19.86 18.36 19.94
N VAL A 47 18.71 18.11 20.56
CA VAL A 47 18.05 19.06 21.45
C VAL A 47 18.98 19.46 22.60
N PRO A 48 19.19 20.76 22.85
CA PRO A 48 20.04 21.21 23.93
C PRO A 48 19.42 21.00 25.31
N ASP A 49 20.26 20.81 26.32
CA ASP A 49 19.87 20.61 27.70
C ASP A 49 19.25 21.91 28.28
N PRO A 50 18.00 21.89 28.78
CA PRO A 50 17.31 23.11 29.18
C PRO A 50 17.96 23.75 30.41
N VAL A 51 18.51 24.96 30.22
CA VAL A 51 19.19 25.73 31.28
C VAL A 51 18.24 26.07 32.43
N GLU A 52 16.96 26.33 32.13
CA GLU A 52 15.92 26.64 33.11
C GLU A 52 15.71 25.52 34.15
N LEU A 53 16.06 24.28 33.79
CA LEU A 53 15.88 23.10 34.64
C LEU A 53 17.21 22.59 35.20
N GLY A 54 18.24 23.44 35.17
CA GLY A 54 19.58 23.14 35.67
C GLY A 54 20.47 22.41 34.68
N GLY A 55 20.12 22.42 33.40
CA GLY A 55 20.97 21.94 32.31
C GLY A 55 22.06 22.93 31.91
N ASP A 56 22.98 22.49 31.04
CA ASP A 56 24.13 23.29 30.60
C ASP A 56 23.99 23.94 29.21
N GLY A 57 22.84 23.76 28.55
CA GLY A 57 22.56 24.33 27.22
C GLY A 57 23.29 23.64 26.06
N LYS A 58 24.09 22.61 26.34
CA LYS A 58 24.80 21.87 25.29
C LYS A 58 23.89 20.75 24.72
N PRO A 59 24.29 20.05 23.64
CA PRO A 59 23.45 19.03 22.99
C PRO A 59 23.26 17.72 23.79
N GLY A 60 22.02 17.39 24.14
CA GLY A 60 21.65 16.18 24.88
C GLY A 60 21.50 16.40 26.39
N PHE A 61 20.58 15.69 27.02
CA PHE A 61 20.17 15.93 28.40
C PHE A 61 21.19 15.41 29.41
N ASN A 62 21.56 16.24 30.38
CA ASN A 62 22.42 15.86 31.52
C ASN A 62 21.90 16.42 32.86
N CYS A 63 20.79 17.18 32.84
CA CYS A 63 20.29 17.80 34.06
C CYS A 63 19.90 16.75 35.13
N PRO A 64 20.46 16.82 36.34
CA PRO A 64 20.20 15.82 37.40
C PRO A 64 18.80 15.94 37.99
N LYS A 65 18.14 17.10 37.84
CA LYS A 65 16.79 17.36 38.38
C LYS A 65 15.67 17.09 37.37
N CYS A 66 16.01 16.65 36.17
CA CYS A 66 15.08 16.66 35.05
C CYS A 66 14.74 15.26 34.52
N ASN A 67 15.10 14.20 35.25
CA ASN A 67 14.96 12.81 34.82
C ASN A 67 15.41 12.60 33.37
N SER A 68 16.67 12.92 33.07
CA SER A 68 17.22 12.94 31.71
C SER A 68 16.88 11.69 30.87
N ARG A 69 16.80 10.52 31.50
CA ARG A 69 16.47 9.23 30.86
C ARG A 69 15.01 9.14 30.41
N GLU A 70 14.04 9.37 31.29
CA GLU A 70 12.59 9.37 30.96
C GLU A 70 12.23 10.53 30.03
N ARG A 71 12.86 11.68 30.27
CA ARG A 71 12.60 12.91 29.55
C ARG A 71 12.82 12.80 28.05
N VAL A 72 13.77 11.95 27.63
CA VAL A 72 14.00 11.65 26.21
C VAL A 72 12.72 11.13 25.56
N PHE A 73 11.97 10.28 26.25
CA PHE A 73 10.74 9.65 25.74
C PHE A 73 9.53 10.60 25.83
N GLU A 74 9.42 11.34 26.93
CA GLU A 74 8.33 12.32 27.16
C GLU A 74 8.35 13.48 26.15
N ASN A 75 9.54 13.90 25.70
CA ASN A 75 9.69 15.07 24.84
C ASN A 75 9.77 14.77 23.35
N MET A 76 9.51 13.51 22.96
CA MET A 76 9.33 13.14 21.56
C MET A 76 7.97 13.60 21.04
N ARG A 77 7.98 14.37 19.96
CA ARG A 77 6.81 14.81 19.21
C ARG A 77 5.97 13.62 18.80
N GLN A 78 4.71 13.59 19.22
CA GLN A 78 3.72 12.66 18.65
C GLN A 78 3.34 13.06 17.22
N ALA A 79 3.25 14.36 16.93
CA ALA A 79 2.95 14.87 15.60
C ALA A 79 3.97 15.93 15.18
N PRO A 80 4.33 16.00 13.88
CA PRO A 80 5.33 16.96 13.39
C PRO A 80 4.91 18.44 13.58
N ASN A 81 3.61 18.70 13.74
CA ASN A 81 3.05 20.04 13.93
C ASN A 81 3.02 20.50 15.40
N ASP A 82 3.35 19.64 16.36
CA ASP A 82 3.38 20.01 17.77
C ASP A 82 4.71 20.70 18.09
N THR A 83 4.68 22.03 18.20
CA THR A 83 5.84 22.85 18.54
C THR A 83 6.17 22.83 20.02
N SER A 84 5.30 22.27 20.87
CA SER A 84 5.52 22.18 22.32
C SER A 84 6.52 21.09 22.71
N LEU A 85 6.70 20.09 21.84
CA LEU A 85 7.61 18.95 22.02
C LEU A 85 8.93 19.19 21.25
N TYR A 86 10.03 18.62 21.75
CA TYR A 86 11.37 19.10 21.39
C TYR A 86 12.02 18.35 20.22
N CYS A 87 11.70 17.06 20.02
CA CYS A 87 12.39 16.23 19.02
C CYS A 87 11.47 15.32 18.21
N ASN A 88 11.90 14.93 17.02
CA ASN A 88 11.20 13.99 16.15
C ASN A 88 11.59 12.53 16.40
N ALA A 89 12.84 12.31 16.78
CA ALA A 89 13.39 10.99 17.07
C ALA A 89 14.21 11.04 18.35
N ALA A 90 14.53 9.88 18.91
CA ALA A 90 15.40 9.77 20.07
C ALA A 90 16.50 8.73 19.90
N PHE A 91 17.68 8.99 20.48
CA PHE A 91 18.72 7.99 20.65
C PHE A 91 18.68 7.47 22.08
N VAL A 92 18.40 6.17 22.22
CA VAL A 92 18.34 5.50 23.52
C VAL A 92 19.01 4.13 23.47
N THR A 93 19.25 3.57 24.65
CA THR A 93 19.61 2.16 24.79
C THR A 93 18.37 1.27 24.64
N LEU A 94 18.54 0.03 24.18
CA LEU A 94 17.42 -0.91 24.06
C LEU A 94 16.87 -1.35 25.43
N GLY A 95 17.71 -1.35 26.46
CA GLY A 95 17.29 -1.68 27.82
C GLY A 95 16.27 -0.67 28.35
N ASP A 96 16.53 0.63 28.13
CA ASP A 96 15.64 1.71 28.57
C ASP A 96 14.25 1.59 27.98
N LEU A 97 14.18 1.31 26.67
CA LEU A 97 12.91 1.11 25.98
C LEU A 97 12.15 -0.10 26.53
N GLN A 98 12.86 -1.22 26.78
CA GLN A 98 12.24 -2.44 27.31
C GLN A 98 11.64 -2.22 28.71
N VAL A 99 12.36 -1.49 29.57
CA VAL A 99 11.88 -1.15 30.92
C VAL A 99 10.66 -0.24 30.85
N LEU A 100 10.65 0.76 29.97
CA LEU A 100 9.48 1.63 29.81
C LEU A 100 8.26 0.88 29.26
N HIS A 101 8.47 0.00 28.29
CA HIS A 101 7.39 -0.84 27.75
C HIS A 101 6.78 -1.81 28.79
N GLU A 102 7.54 -2.24 29.80
CA GLU A 102 7.01 -3.05 30.91
C GLU A 102 5.98 -2.28 31.74
N SER A 103 6.25 -1.00 32.00
CA SER A 103 5.33 -0.12 32.74
C SER A 103 4.08 0.28 31.94
N ARG A 104 4.01 -0.10 30.66
CA ARG A 104 3.04 0.39 29.65
C ARG A 104 3.14 1.89 29.39
N GLU A 105 4.19 2.54 29.88
CA GLU A 105 4.51 3.90 29.52
C GLU A 105 5.21 3.89 28.16
N HIS A 106 4.84 4.82 27.28
CA HIS A 106 5.50 5.01 25.98
C HIS A 106 5.37 3.87 24.95
N CYS A 107 4.29 3.08 25.00
CA CYS A 107 3.99 2.07 23.97
C CYS A 107 3.73 2.63 22.55
N ASP A 108 3.68 3.95 22.41
CA ASP A 108 3.60 4.68 21.13
C ASP A 108 4.98 4.91 20.49
N LYS A 109 6.05 4.44 21.13
CA LYS A 109 7.43 4.56 20.65
C LYS A 109 7.90 3.23 20.08
N THR A 110 8.46 3.29 18.90
CA THR A 110 8.96 2.12 18.18
C THR A 110 10.41 2.31 17.78
N VAL A 111 11.15 1.19 17.76
CA VAL A 111 12.53 1.16 17.29
C VAL A 111 12.52 1.23 15.77
N VAL A 112 13.36 2.12 15.23
CA VAL A 112 13.54 2.30 13.80
C VAL A 112 15.00 2.10 13.43
N GLY A 113 15.22 1.29 12.39
CA GLY A 113 16.55 0.98 11.88
C GLY A 113 17.37 0.08 12.79
N ASP A 114 18.66 0.00 12.47
CA ASP A 114 19.60 -0.88 13.17
C ASP A 114 20.16 -0.25 14.46
N VAL A 115 20.73 -1.10 15.31
CA VAL A 115 21.47 -0.67 16.50
C VAL A 115 22.71 0.12 16.06
N LEU A 116 22.71 1.43 16.37
CA LEU A 116 23.78 2.36 15.98
C LEU A 116 25.13 2.06 16.64
N ALA A 117 25.10 1.68 17.91
CA ALA A 117 26.29 1.38 18.71
C ALA A 117 25.95 0.43 19.84
N LEU A 118 26.92 -0.40 20.22
CA LEU A 118 26.88 -1.22 21.42
C LEU A 118 27.60 -0.47 22.54
N THR A 119 26.85 -0.11 23.58
CA THR A 119 27.42 0.44 24.80
C THR A 119 27.67 -0.69 25.78
N ASN A 120 28.94 -0.91 26.14
CA ASN A 120 29.28 -1.85 27.20
C ASN A 120 29.08 -1.17 28.55
N GLU A 121 28.02 -1.54 29.25
CA GLU A 121 27.82 -1.13 30.63
C GLU A 121 28.70 -1.98 31.54
N GLY A 122 29.44 -1.33 32.42
CA GLY A 122 30.37 -1.97 33.34
C GLY A 122 30.21 -1.43 34.75
N ILE A 123 30.58 -2.24 35.73
CA ILE A 123 30.64 -1.83 37.13
C ILE A 123 32.02 -1.21 37.36
N PRO A 124 32.11 0.09 37.74
CA PRO A 124 33.40 0.68 38.05
C PRO A 124 33.96 0.06 39.33
N ILE A 125 35.13 -0.60 39.22
CA ILE A 125 35.82 -1.18 40.37
C ILE A 125 36.97 -0.25 40.77
N TYR A 126 36.93 0.27 42.00
CA TYR A 126 38.05 1.02 42.57
C TYR A 126 39.12 0.06 43.07
N ASP A 127 40.30 0.13 42.46
CA ASP A 127 41.36 -0.89 42.63
C ASP A 127 42.21 -0.71 43.90
N GLY A 128 41.72 0.05 44.88
CA GLY A 128 42.48 0.37 46.09
C GLY A 128 42.84 -0.83 46.97
N ASN A 129 42.14 -1.96 46.81
CA ASN A 129 42.29 -3.15 47.68
C ASN A 129 42.47 -4.48 46.92
N ASN A 130 42.91 -4.48 45.64
CA ASN A 130 43.03 -5.70 44.81
C ASN A 130 41.74 -6.55 44.67
N THR A 131 40.59 -5.97 45.02
CA THR A 131 39.27 -6.62 44.95
C THR A 131 38.81 -6.87 43.52
N SER A 132 39.39 -6.16 42.55
CA SER A 132 39.15 -6.32 41.11
C SER A 132 39.38 -7.76 40.64
N SER A 133 40.50 -8.37 41.03
CA SER A 133 40.86 -9.74 40.65
C SER A 133 39.85 -10.79 41.15
N SER A 134 39.37 -10.61 42.38
CA SER A 134 38.39 -11.53 43.00
C SER A 134 37.00 -11.36 42.41
N LEU A 135 36.59 -10.12 42.11
CA LEU A 135 35.33 -9.83 41.42
C LEU A 135 35.35 -10.35 39.98
N LEU A 136 36.45 -10.18 39.27
CA LEU A 136 36.59 -10.70 37.91
C LEU A 136 36.48 -12.22 37.87
N ALA A 137 37.15 -12.92 38.78
CA ALA A 137 37.03 -14.38 38.92
C ALA A 137 35.59 -14.82 39.25
N LEU A 138 34.88 -14.04 40.07
CA LEU A 138 33.46 -14.27 40.36
C LEU A 138 32.58 -14.09 39.11
N PHE A 139 32.76 -13.01 38.35
CA PHE A 139 32.00 -12.77 37.12
C PHE A 139 32.21 -13.87 36.09
N HIS A 140 33.46 -14.27 35.84
CA HIS A 140 33.74 -15.40 34.93
C HIS A 140 33.13 -16.72 35.41
N ARG A 141 33.11 -16.95 36.73
CA ARG A 141 32.44 -18.14 37.28
C ARG A 141 30.92 -18.07 37.07
N MET A 142 30.29 -16.93 37.32
CA MET A 142 28.85 -16.75 37.14
C MET A 142 28.43 -16.87 35.66
N GLU A 143 29.29 -16.41 34.76
CA GLU A 143 29.14 -16.56 33.30
C GLU A 143 29.25 -18.04 32.90
N ASN A 144 30.32 -18.73 33.30
CA ASN A 144 30.54 -20.16 32.99
C ASN A 144 29.47 -21.07 33.59
N ASP A 145 28.97 -20.75 34.79
CA ASP A 145 27.88 -21.49 35.45
C ASP A 145 26.50 -21.20 34.81
N GLY A 146 26.42 -20.27 33.85
CA GLY A 146 25.17 -19.84 33.20
C GLY A 146 24.20 -19.11 34.13
N LYS A 147 24.62 -18.78 35.36
CA LYS A 147 23.80 -18.12 36.37
C LYS A 147 23.50 -16.68 36.00
N MET A 148 24.47 -16.00 35.40
CA MET A 148 24.29 -14.61 34.95
C MET A 148 23.20 -14.53 33.88
N ASP A 149 23.26 -15.39 32.87
CA ASP A 149 22.23 -15.49 31.82
C ASP A 149 20.86 -15.84 32.38
N MET A 150 20.79 -16.78 33.33
CA MET A 150 19.53 -17.16 33.98
C MET A 150 18.92 -15.97 34.72
N GLN A 151 19.70 -15.28 35.56
CA GLN A 151 19.24 -14.11 36.31
C GLN A 151 18.86 -12.95 35.38
N MET A 152 19.61 -12.72 34.30
CA MET A 152 19.28 -11.69 33.30
C MET A 152 17.98 -12.01 32.54
N ARG A 153 17.69 -13.28 32.27
CA ARG A 153 16.42 -13.69 31.67
C ARG A 153 15.26 -13.57 32.64
N GLU A 154 15.46 -13.93 33.90
CA GLU A 154 14.45 -13.80 34.96
C GLU A 154 14.14 -12.33 35.30
N ALA A 155 15.15 -11.47 35.28
CA ALA A 155 15.01 -10.03 35.51
C ALA A 155 14.64 -9.25 34.24
N ARG A 156 14.43 -9.93 33.11
CA ARG A 156 14.09 -9.24 31.86
C ARG A 156 12.67 -8.69 31.99
N PRO A 157 12.47 -7.37 31.77
CA PRO A 157 11.14 -6.77 31.78
C PRO A 157 10.22 -7.45 30.76
N ASP A 158 9.02 -7.82 31.18
CA ASP A 158 7.98 -8.34 30.29
C ASP A 158 7.42 -7.18 29.45
N ASN A 159 7.38 -7.33 28.13
CA ASN A 159 6.76 -6.31 27.28
C ASN A 159 5.24 -6.35 27.44
N ASN A 160 4.69 -5.38 28.17
CA ASN A 160 3.27 -5.26 28.47
C ASN A 160 2.52 -4.35 27.48
N CYS A 161 3.20 -3.82 26.47
CA CYS A 161 2.55 -3.06 25.41
C CYS A 161 1.67 -3.99 24.57
N PRO A 162 0.49 -3.53 24.11
CA PRO A 162 -0.27 -4.30 23.14
C PRO A 162 0.65 -4.58 21.96
N VAL A 163 0.68 -5.83 21.50
CA VAL A 163 1.33 -6.16 20.24
C VAL A 163 0.59 -5.35 19.18
N GLN A 164 1.10 -4.15 18.89
CA GLN A 164 0.80 -3.51 17.63
C GLN A 164 1.28 -4.54 16.62
N GLU A 165 0.35 -5.10 15.85
CA GLU A 165 0.65 -6.04 14.77
C GLU A 165 1.54 -5.33 13.74
N GLY A 166 2.82 -5.20 14.07
CA GLY A 166 3.88 -4.95 13.13
C GLY A 166 4.05 -6.23 12.33
N GLU A 167 3.30 -6.33 11.23
CA GLU A 167 3.73 -6.89 9.94
C GLU A 167 2.51 -7.19 9.07
N GLY A 168 2.10 -6.14 8.35
CA GLY A 168 1.01 -6.20 7.39
C GLY A 168 0.43 -4.81 7.28
N HIS A 169 1.07 -3.91 6.53
CA HIS A 169 0.38 -2.70 6.11
C HIS A 169 -0.92 -3.13 5.44
N ALA A 170 -2.05 -2.87 6.10
CA ALA A 170 -3.34 -2.87 5.41
C ALA A 170 -3.12 -1.97 4.19
N LEU A 171 -3.27 -2.56 2.99
CA LEU A 171 -3.04 -1.85 1.73
C LEU A 171 -3.74 -0.49 1.83
N SER A 172 -2.99 0.59 1.57
CA SER A 172 -3.59 1.92 1.62
C SER A 172 -4.79 1.95 0.68
N ILE A 173 -5.83 2.71 1.02
CA ILE A 173 -7.02 2.84 0.18
C ILE A 173 -6.60 3.19 -1.26
N GLU A 174 -5.54 3.99 -1.42
CA GLU A 174 -4.94 4.32 -2.71
C GLU A 174 -4.41 3.09 -3.47
N GLN A 175 -3.67 2.20 -2.81
CA GLN A 175 -3.21 0.93 -3.42
C GLN A 175 -4.39 0.02 -3.79
N LEU A 176 -5.43 -0.02 -2.96
CA LEU A 176 -6.64 -0.78 -3.26
C LEU A 176 -7.41 -0.19 -4.44
N THR A 177 -7.47 1.15 -4.55
CA THR A 177 -8.16 1.83 -5.66
C THR A 177 -7.51 1.59 -7.01
N GLY A 178 -6.18 1.39 -7.07
CA GLY A 178 -5.47 1.07 -8.31
C GLY A 178 -6.01 -0.18 -9.00
N ILE A 179 -6.30 -1.23 -8.23
CA ILE A 179 -6.85 -2.49 -8.76
C ILE A 179 -8.27 -2.26 -9.32
N TRP A 180 -9.10 -1.51 -8.60
CA TRP A 180 -10.47 -1.19 -9.05
C TRP A 180 -10.47 -0.30 -10.30
N MET A 181 -9.55 0.65 -10.42
CA MET A 181 -9.44 1.50 -11.60
C MET A 181 -9.12 0.69 -12.86
N ILE A 182 -8.25 -0.32 -12.76
CA ILE A 182 -7.94 -1.21 -13.89
C ILE A 182 -9.16 -2.04 -14.30
N THR A 183 -9.90 -2.60 -13.34
CA THR A 183 -11.09 -3.41 -13.66
C THR A 183 -12.21 -2.57 -14.28
N PHE A 184 -12.47 -1.37 -13.78
CA PHE A 184 -13.49 -0.48 -14.34
C PHE A 184 -13.12 0.06 -15.72
N THR A 185 -11.84 0.37 -15.97
CA THR A 185 -11.40 0.86 -17.29
C THR A 185 -11.50 -0.24 -18.36
N LEU A 186 -11.14 -1.49 -18.04
CA LEU A 186 -11.33 -2.63 -18.94
C LEU A 186 -12.81 -2.91 -19.21
N ALA A 187 -13.65 -2.84 -18.17
CA ALA A 187 -15.10 -2.99 -18.31
C ALA A 187 -15.69 -1.90 -19.23
N ALA A 188 -15.31 -0.64 -19.03
CA ALA A 188 -15.74 0.48 -19.87
C ALA A 188 -15.26 0.31 -21.34
N ALA A 189 -14.01 -0.06 -21.56
CA ALA A 189 -13.47 -0.33 -22.89
C ALA A 189 -14.25 -1.45 -23.61
N SER A 190 -14.63 -2.52 -22.90
CA SER A 190 -15.42 -3.62 -23.46
C SER A 190 -16.83 -3.19 -23.89
N LEU A 191 -17.46 -2.29 -23.13
CA LEU A 191 -18.76 -1.71 -23.46
C LEU A 191 -18.67 -0.83 -24.71
N VAL A 192 -17.64 0.02 -24.78
CA VAL A 192 -17.37 0.86 -25.95
C VAL A 192 -17.12 0.00 -27.19
N ALA A 193 -16.31 -1.06 -27.09
CA ALA A 193 -16.06 -1.99 -28.20
C ALA A 193 -17.36 -2.65 -28.70
N LYS A 194 -18.26 -3.08 -27.79
CA LYS A 194 -19.57 -3.64 -28.17
C LYS A 194 -20.47 -2.61 -28.88
N LEU A 195 -20.46 -1.35 -28.42
CA LEU A 195 -21.20 -0.27 -29.07
C LEU A 195 -20.68 -0.02 -30.49
N PHE A 196 -19.36 0.06 -30.66
CA PHE A 196 -18.73 0.19 -31.98
C PHE A 196 -19.04 -0.99 -32.89
N GLN A 197 -18.97 -2.22 -32.39
CA GLN A 197 -19.30 -3.42 -33.16
C GLN A 197 -20.75 -3.42 -33.62
N ARG A 198 -21.71 -3.05 -32.75
CA ARG A 198 -23.13 -2.90 -33.11
C ARG A 198 -23.34 -1.80 -34.16
N TRP A 199 -22.65 -0.68 -34.02
CA TRP A 199 -22.76 0.42 -35.00
C TRP A 199 -22.17 0.03 -36.35
N TYR A 200 -20.99 -0.61 -36.35
CA TYR A 200 -20.30 -1.09 -37.55
C TYR A 200 -21.10 -2.18 -38.27
N THR A 201 -21.61 -3.19 -37.54
CA THR A 201 -22.45 -4.25 -38.13
C THR A 201 -23.74 -3.68 -38.70
N LYS A 202 -24.43 -2.78 -37.99
CA LYS A 202 -25.63 -2.10 -38.48
C LYS A 202 -25.35 -1.26 -39.73
N ARG A 203 -24.18 -0.62 -39.81
CA ARG A 203 -23.76 0.15 -40.98
C ARG A 203 -23.47 -0.78 -42.17
N LYS A 204 -22.81 -1.91 -41.94
CA LYS A 204 -22.48 -2.92 -42.97
C LYS A 204 -23.71 -3.68 -43.48
N THR A 205 -24.73 -3.93 -42.64
CA THR A 205 -26.02 -4.46 -43.11
C THR A 205 -26.84 -3.42 -43.86
N ARG A 206 -26.81 -2.13 -43.48
CA ARG A 206 -27.44 -1.06 -44.25
C ARG A 206 -26.85 -0.91 -45.66
N THR A 207 -25.53 -1.02 -45.83
CA THR A 207 -24.91 -0.99 -47.16
C THR A 207 -25.17 -2.25 -47.98
N LYS A 208 -25.42 -3.41 -47.37
CA LYS A 208 -25.80 -4.63 -48.11
C LYS A 208 -27.29 -4.73 -48.46
N MET A 209 -28.18 -4.01 -47.78
CA MET A 209 -29.62 -3.94 -48.15
C MET A 209 -29.91 -3.01 -49.33
N GLY A 210 -28.96 -2.17 -49.76
CA GLY A 210 -29.08 -1.40 -51.00
C GLY A 210 -28.93 -2.25 -52.27
N THR A 211 -28.53 -3.52 -52.16
CA THR A 211 -28.24 -4.38 -53.33
C THR A 211 -28.52 -5.86 -53.06
N LYS A 212 -29.50 -6.17 -52.21
CA LYS A 212 -30.02 -7.53 -52.08
C LYS A 212 -31.53 -7.51 -52.29
N VAL A 213 -31.91 -7.92 -53.49
CA VAL A 213 -33.22 -8.51 -53.76
C VAL A 213 -33.45 -9.55 -52.67
N VAL A 214 -34.45 -9.33 -51.83
CA VAL A 214 -34.92 -10.35 -50.89
C VAL A 214 -35.64 -11.39 -51.74
N ALA A 215 -34.89 -12.40 -52.19
CA ALA A 215 -35.52 -13.65 -52.62
C ALA A 215 -36.20 -14.20 -51.36
N LEU A 216 -37.53 -14.12 -51.30
CA LEU A 216 -38.29 -14.81 -50.27
C LEU A 216 -38.14 -16.31 -50.55
N GLN A 217 -37.22 -16.96 -49.84
CA GLN A 217 -37.24 -18.42 -49.74
C GLN A 217 -38.36 -18.78 -48.77
N CYS A 218 -39.43 -19.38 -49.29
CA CYS A 218 -40.50 -19.95 -48.50
C CYS A 218 -40.11 -21.38 -48.14
N TYR A 219 -40.15 -21.66 -46.84
CA TYR A 219 -39.94 -22.98 -46.28
C TYR A 219 -41.27 -23.48 -45.71
N ASP A 220 -41.62 -24.74 -45.94
CA ASP A 220 -42.80 -25.35 -45.30
C ASP A 220 -42.63 -25.51 -43.78
N GLN A 221 -43.66 -25.99 -43.07
CA GLN A 221 -43.59 -26.21 -41.62
C GLN A 221 -42.52 -27.25 -41.19
N TRP A 222 -41.89 -27.93 -42.14
CA TRP A 222 -40.81 -28.90 -41.96
C TRP A 222 -39.47 -28.43 -42.52
N SER A 223 -39.36 -27.15 -42.92
CA SER A 223 -38.16 -26.53 -43.48
C SER A 223 -37.71 -27.04 -44.86
N ASN A 224 -38.61 -27.61 -45.66
CA ASN A 224 -38.33 -27.92 -47.06
C ASN A 224 -38.64 -26.70 -47.96
N GLU A 225 -37.84 -26.47 -48.99
CA GLU A 225 -38.10 -25.42 -49.98
C GLU A 225 -39.35 -25.76 -50.79
N THR A 226 -40.32 -24.84 -50.85
CA THR A 226 -41.56 -25.03 -51.62
C THR A 226 -41.67 -24.01 -52.75
N ASP A 227 -41.85 -24.48 -53.98
CA ASP A 227 -42.16 -23.69 -55.17
C ASP A 227 -43.65 -23.36 -55.23
N HIS A 228 -44.10 -22.46 -54.38
CA HIS A 228 -45.45 -21.90 -54.49
C HIS A 228 -45.40 -20.47 -54.98
N ASP A 229 -46.18 -20.20 -56.03
CA ASP A 229 -46.39 -18.88 -56.61
C ASP A 229 -46.88 -17.89 -55.54
N VAL A 230 -46.09 -16.85 -55.29
CA VAL A 230 -46.43 -15.83 -54.28
C VAL A 230 -47.11 -14.65 -54.97
N PHE A 231 -48.36 -14.40 -54.56
CA PHE A 231 -49.10 -13.21 -55.00
C PHE A 231 -48.96 -12.09 -53.97
N ILE A 232 -48.24 -11.01 -54.32
CA ILE A 232 -48.15 -9.82 -53.47
C ILE A 232 -48.91 -8.68 -54.14
N LYS A 233 -49.97 -8.18 -53.48
CA LYS A 233 -50.83 -7.09 -53.98
C LYS A 233 -51.41 -7.35 -55.39
N GLY A 234 -51.83 -8.59 -55.66
CA GLY A 234 -52.46 -8.96 -56.93
C GLY A 234 -51.48 -8.96 -58.11
N LYS A 235 -50.21 -9.31 -57.90
CA LYS A 235 -49.25 -9.61 -58.97
C LYS A 235 -48.53 -10.91 -58.66
N LEU A 236 -48.44 -11.78 -59.67
CA LEU A 236 -47.71 -13.05 -59.62
C LEU A 236 -46.21 -12.76 -59.62
N TYR A 237 -45.48 -13.34 -58.68
CA TYR A 237 -44.03 -13.19 -58.57
C TYR A 237 -43.37 -14.53 -58.86
N ASP A 238 -42.70 -14.64 -60.02
CA ASP A 238 -41.93 -15.83 -60.38
C ASP A 238 -40.50 -15.70 -59.80
N PRO A 239 -40.11 -16.59 -58.85
CA PRO A 239 -38.80 -16.53 -58.22
C PRO A 239 -37.63 -16.93 -59.14
N HIS A 240 -37.88 -17.51 -60.32
CA HIS A 240 -36.84 -17.99 -61.24
C HIS A 240 -36.54 -17.05 -62.42
N SER A 241 -37.31 -15.98 -62.59
CA SER A 241 -37.06 -15.03 -63.68
C SER A 241 -35.87 -14.10 -63.36
N VAL A 242 -34.78 -14.21 -64.15
CA VAL A 242 -33.58 -13.36 -64.03
C VAL A 242 -33.86 -11.89 -64.43
N LYS A 243 -35.02 -11.62 -65.03
CA LYS A 243 -35.54 -10.27 -65.26
C LYS A 243 -36.91 -10.17 -64.63
N ASN A 244 -37.07 -9.31 -63.63
CA ASN A 244 -38.36 -8.99 -63.03
C ASN A 244 -39.27 -8.30 -64.08
N GLU A 245 -39.88 -9.08 -64.96
CA GLU A 245 -40.96 -8.63 -65.84
C GLU A 245 -42.25 -8.71 -65.03
N PHE A 246 -42.75 -7.53 -64.67
CA PHE A 246 -44.03 -7.40 -63.99
C PHE A 246 -45.15 -7.57 -65.01
N HIS A 247 -45.69 -8.77 -65.15
CA HIS A 247 -46.93 -8.93 -65.92
C HIS A 247 -48.12 -8.37 -65.11
N ASN A 248 -48.81 -7.40 -65.69
CA ASN A 248 -50.10 -6.95 -65.17
C ASN A 248 -51.14 -8.03 -65.44
N ILE A 249 -51.94 -8.38 -64.42
CA ILE A 249 -52.97 -9.43 -64.50
C ILE A 249 -54.00 -9.18 -65.63
N ASP A 250 -54.16 -7.94 -66.08
CA ASP A 250 -55.02 -7.62 -67.23
C ASP A 250 -54.53 -8.19 -68.56
N GLU A 251 -53.22 -8.40 -68.74
CA GLU A 251 -52.68 -9.03 -69.96
C GLU A 251 -52.81 -10.56 -69.92
N THR A 252 -52.65 -11.18 -68.75
CA THR A 252 -52.75 -12.63 -68.61
C THR A 252 -54.19 -13.12 -68.82
N ASN A 253 -55.18 -12.36 -68.35
CA ASN A 253 -56.60 -12.65 -68.62
C ASN A 253 -56.99 -12.42 -70.09
N ARG A 254 -56.24 -11.59 -70.83
CA ARG A 254 -56.43 -11.41 -72.27
C ARG A 254 -55.92 -12.61 -73.07
N MET A 255 -54.76 -13.17 -72.72
CA MET A 255 -54.22 -14.37 -73.39
C MET A 255 -55.06 -15.63 -73.14
N ILE A 256 -55.64 -15.78 -71.95
CA ILE A 256 -56.53 -16.93 -71.65
C ILE A 256 -57.85 -16.80 -72.43
N ARG A 257 -58.39 -15.59 -72.62
CA ARG A 257 -59.57 -15.36 -73.47
C ARG A 257 -59.31 -15.60 -74.95
N GLU A 258 -58.11 -15.30 -75.44
CA GLU A 258 -57.74 -15.53 -76.85
C GLU A 258 -57.41 -17.01 -77.14
N SER A 259 -57.02 -17.79 -76.11
CA SER A 259 -56.71 -19.23 -76.28
C SER A 259 -57.93 -20.16 -76.17
N PHE A 260 -59.05 -19.71 -75.58
CA PHE A 260 -60.29 -20.50 -75.44
C PHE A 260 -61.51 -19.89 -76.15
N GLY A 261 -61.29 -18.90 -77.01
CA GLY A 261 -62.33 -18.15 -77.74
C GLY A 261 -62.18 -18.19 -79.26
N GLY A 262 -61.61 -19.26 -79.81
CA GLY A 262 -61.61 -19.55 -81.25
C GLY A 262 -62.48 -20.78 -81.52
N THR A 263 -63.57 -20.57 -82.24
CA THR A 263 -64.46 -21.57 -82.87
C THR A 263 -63.69 -22.67 -83.60
#